data_AF-A0A1S4A7A3-F1
#
_entry.id   AF-A0A1S4A7A3-F1
#
_cell.length_a   1.000
_cell.length_b   1.000
_cell.length_c   1.000
_cell.angle_alpha   90.00
_cell.angle_beta   90.00
_cell.angle_gamma   90.00
#
_symmetry.space_group_name_H-M   'P 1'
#
loop_
_entity.id
_entity.type
_entity.pdbx_description
1 polymer ?
#
loop_
_entity_poly.entity_id
_entity_poly.type
_entity_poly.pdbx_seq_one_letter_code
_entity_poly.pdbx_strand_id
1 'polypeptide(L)'
;MYIARDMSNGNWWFYFGTAAVGFWPAKIFTSLKGFATSAEYGGVVYSPPGVPEPPMGSGYFPIGDLKKDAYCKKCTFLTDKNQTMSLDELLVKLYANSPNLYRVTDYPNSGVVTGNLVSYGGPGEE
;
A
#
# COMPACT_ATOMS: atom_id res chain seq x y z
N MET A 1 -10.04 -9.86 -2.99
CA MET A 1 -9.89 -9.17 -4.29
C MET A 1 -8.43 -9.27 -4.69
N TYR A 2 -8.13 -9.36 -5.98
CA TYR A 2 -6.75 -9.35 -6.46
C TYR A 2 -6.67 -8.91 -7.92
N ILE A 3 -5.47 -8.52 -8.34
CA ILE A 3 -5.14 -8.24 -9.73
C ILE A 3 -4.33 -9.41 -10.29
N ALA A 4 -4.53 -9.72 -11.56
CA ALA A 4 -3.73 -10.70 -12.29
C ALA A 4 -3.37 -10.15 -13.66
N ARG A 5 -2.22 -10.56 -14.21
CA ARG A 5 -1.83 -10.18 -15.55
C ARG A 5 -2.04 -11.35 -16.50
N ASP A 6 -2.77 -11.13 -17.58
CA ASP A 6 -2.92 -12.10 -18.65
C ASP A 6 -1.61 -12.17 -19.44
N MET A 7 -0.96 -13.33 -19.42
CA MET A 7 0.34 -13.52 -20.06
C MET A 7 0.27 -13.57 -21.59
N SER A 8 -0.93 -13.76 -22.17
CA SER A 8 -1.12 -13.83 -23.62
C SER A 8 -1.19 -12.45 -24.29
N ASN A 9 -1.77 -11.46 -23.61
CA ASN A 9 -2.04 -10.13 -24.17
C ASN A 9 -1.57 -8.98 -23.27
N GLY A 10 -1.09 -9.28 -22.06
CA GLY A 10 -0.59 -8.31 -21.09
C GLY A 10 -1.65 -7.52 -20.34
N ASN A 11 -2.94 -7.80 -20.54
CA ASN A 11 -4.04 -7.10 -19.88
C ASN A 11 -4.04 -7.38 -18.38
N TRP A 12 -4.39 -6.36 -17.60
CA TRP A 12 -4.52 -6.46 -16.16
C TRP A 12 -5.98 -6.73 -15.81
N TRP A 13 -6.26 -7.85 -15.17
CA TRP A 13 -7.60 -8.25 -14.74
C TRP A 13 -7.81 -7.98 -13.26
N PHE A 14 -9.00 -7.51 -12.91
CA PHE A 14 -9.47 -7.40 -11.53
C PHE A 14 -10.48 -8.49 -11.20
N TYR A 15 -10.21 -9.20 -10.10
CA TYR A 15 -11.06 -10.28 -9.60
C TYR A 15 -11.61 -9.97 -8.21
N PHE A 16 -12.89 -10.29 -8.01
CA PHE A 16 -13.53 -10.32 -6.71
C PHE A 16 -13.97 -11.75 -6.39
N GLY A 17 -13.22 -12.42 -5.50
CA GLY A 17 -13.37 -13.87 -5.32
C GLY A 17 -12.97 -14.58 -6.61
N THR A 18 -13.86 -15.44 -7.13
CA THR A 18 -13.68 -16.13 -8.41
C THR A 18 -14.25 -15.36 -9.60
N ALA A 19 -14.93 -14.23 -9.37
CA ALA A 19 -15.57 -13.45 -10.43
C ALA A 19 -14.59 -12.47 -11.08
N ALA A 20 -14.48 -12.51 -12.41
CA ALA A 20 -13.83 -11.47 -13.19
C ALA A 20 -14.75 -10.24 -13.23
N VAL A 21 -14.29 -9.14 -12.66
CA VAL A 21 -15.07 -7.89 -12.60
C VAL A 21 -14.80 -7.02 -13.82
N GLY A 22 -13.55 -6.98 -14.29
CA GLY A 22 -13.14 -6.19 -15.45
C GLY A 22 -11.64 -6.22 -15.69
N PHE A 23 -11.19 -5.53 -16.72
CA PHE A 23 -9.77 -5.45 -17.07
C PHE A 23 -9.34 -4.09 -17.60
N TRP A 24 -8.06 -3.78 -17.45
CA TRP A 24 -7.38 -2.68 -18.10
C TRP A 24 -6.50 -3.21 -19.24
N PRO A 25 -6.72 -2.73 -20.49
CA PRO A 25 -5.90 -3.15 -21.62
C PRO A 25 -4.42 -2.79 -21.42
N ALA A 26 -3.48 -3.65 -21.79
CA ALA A 26 -2.05 -3.36 -21.64
C ALA A 26 -1.62 -2.04 -22.31
N LYS A 27 -2.26 -1.69 -23.43
CA LYS A 27 -1.96 -0.53 -24.26
C LYS A 27 -2.22 0.83 -23.61
N ILE A 28 -3.05 0.91 -22.56
CA ILE A 28 -3.33 2.20 -21.90
C ILE A 28 -2.26 2.58 -20.88
N PHE A 29 -1.41 1.62 -20.50
CA PHE A 29 -0.32 1.87 -19.57
C PHE A 29 0.95 2.28 -20.32
N THR A 30 1.60 3.34 -19.85
CA THR A 30 2.94 3.75 -20.29
C THR A 30 4.00 3.23 -19.33
N SER A 31 3.84 3.55 -18.03
CA SER A 31 4.79 3.20 -16.96
C SER A 31 4.48 1.88 -16.24
N LEU A 32 3.37 1.22 -16.57
CA LEU A 32 2.93 -0.08 -16.00
C LEU A 32 2.81 -1.18 -17.07
N LYS A 33 3.60 -1.09 -18.16
CA LYS A 33 3.66 -2.13 -19.20
C LYS A 33 4.38 -3.40 -18.73
N GLY A 34 5.20 -3.28 -17.69
CA GLY A 34 5.97 -4.36 -17.06
C GLY A 34 5.78 -4.38 -15.55
N PHE A 35 6.74 -4.97 -14.85
CA PHE A 35 6.74 -5.07 -13.40
C PHE A 35 7.55 -3.92 -12.79
N ALA A 36 7.12 -3.45 -11.62
CA ALA A 36 7.83 -2.44 -10.88
C ALA A 36 9.07 -3.04 -10.19
N THR A 37 10.13 -2.24 -10.03
CA THR A 37 11.33 -2.62 -9.27
C THR A 37 11.21 -2.32 -7.78
N SER A 38 10.27 -1.46 -7.39
CA SER A 38 9.94 -1.13 -6.01
C SER A 38 8.46 -0.80 -5.88
N ALA A 39 7.94 -0.91 -4.66
CA ALA A 39 6.60 -0.48 -4.30
C ALA A 39 6.63 0.16 -2.92
N GLU A 40 5.82 1.19 -2.73
CA GLU A 40 5.65 1.90 -1.47
C GLU A 40 4.17 1.84 -1.07
N TYR A 41 3.92 1.74 0.23
CA TYR A 41 2.57 1.67 0.77
C TYR A 41 2.56 2.34 2.14
N GLY A 42 1.55 3.17 2.39
CA GLY A 42 1.47 4.03 3.56
C GLY A 42 0.51 5.19 3.33
N GLY A 43 0.86 6.36 3.86
CA GLY A 43 0.12 7.60 3.68
C GLY A 43 0.96 8.69 3.03
N VAL A 44 0.31 9.56 2.27
CA VAL A 44 0.90 10.76 1.67
C VAL A 44 0.00 11.94 2.01
N VAL A 45 0.62 13.04 2.41
CA VAL A 45 -0.03 14.34 2.58
C VAL A 45 0.68 15.37 1.74
N TYR A 46 0.00 16.48 1.47
CA TYR A 46 0.54 17.58 0.71
C TYR A 46 -0.02 18.89 1.25
N SER A 47 0.87 19.84 1.51
CA SER A 47 0.53 21.24 1.71
C SER A 47 1.27 22.15 0.70
N PRO A 48 0.60 23.19 0.17
CA PRO A 48 1.28 24.25 -0.55
C PRO A 48 2.29 25.01 0.34
N PRO A 49 3.28 25.71 -0.26
CA PRO A 49 4.23 26.51 0.52
C PRO A 49 3.52 27.52 1.44
N GLY A 50 3.88 27.52 2.73
CA GLY A 50 3.31 28.42 3.74
C GLY A 50 1.97 27.97 4.33
N VAL A 51 1.46 26.81 3.92
CA VAL A 51 0.29 26.17 4.55
C VAL A 51 0.79 25.07 5.50
N PRO A 52 0.31 25.03 6.75
CA PRO A 52 0.66 23.96 7.69
C PRO A 52 0.36 22.58 7.11
N GLU A 53 1.26 21.63 7.34
CA GLU A 53 1.08 20.23 6.93
C GLU A 53 -0.17 19.62 7.60
N PRO A 54 -1.07 18.94 6.86
CA PRO A 54 -2.37 18.52 7.41
C PRO A 54 -2.27 17.19 8.17
N PRO A 55 -3.24 16.87 9.06
CA PRO A 55 -3.28 15.56 9.70
C PRO A 55 -3.33 14.41 8.68
N MET A 56 -2.58 13.35 8.95
CA MET A 56 -2.54 12.12 8.13
C MET A 56 -3.29 10.99 8.82
N GLY A 57 -4.10 10.25 8.06
CA GLY A 57 -4.84 9.10 8.58
C GLY A 57 -5.91 9.54 9.58
N SER A 58 -5.78 9.09 10.84
CA SER A 58 -6.66 9.51 11.94
C SER A 58 -6.24 10.82 12.62
N GLY A 59 -5.14 11.44 12.19
CA GLY A 59 -4.59 12.64 12.85
C GLY A 59 -3.79 12.34 14.12
N TYR A 60 -3.56 11.06 14.44
CA TYR A 60 -2.77 10.64 15.58
C TYR A 60 -1.61 9.76 15.14
N PHE A 61 -0.55 9.73 15.95
CA PHE A 61 0.51 8.75 15.75
C PHE A 61 -0.04 7.33 15.95
N PRO A 62 0.37 6.37 15.11
CA PRO A 62 -0.05 4.99 15.25
C PRO A 62 0.39 4.41 16.59
N ILE A 63 -0.51 3.69 17.26
CA ILE A 63 -0.28 3.01 18.53
C ILE A 63 -0.48 1.49 18.45
N GLY A 64 -0.84 0.96 17.28
CA GLY A 64 -1.16 -0.43 17.03
C GLY A 64 -2.62 -0.82 17.27
N ASP A 65 -3.53 0.16 17.41
CA ASP A 65 -4.97 -0.10 17.59
C ASP A 65 -5.71 0.10 16.27
N LEU A 66 -6.10 -1.01 15.63
CA LEU A 66 -6.81 -1.01 14.34
C LEU A 66 -8.18 -0.30 14.36
N LYS A 67 -8.71 0.05 15.54
CA LYS A 67 -9.93 0.85 15.65
C LYS A 67 -9.66 2.36 15.61
N LYS A 68 -8.41 2.78 15.76
CA LYS A 68 -7.98 4.17 15.86
C LYS A 68 -6.96 4.56 14.79
N ASP A 69 -6.11 3.63 14.40
CA ASP A 69 -5.02 3.88 13.47
C ASP A 69 -5.50 3.75 12.03
N ALA A 70 -4.94 4.57 11.14
CA ALA A 70 -5.00 4.28 9.72
C ALA A 70 -3.97 3.19 9.39
N TYR A 71 -4.36 2.21 8.57
CA TYR A 71 -3.51 1.06 8.28
C TYR A 71 -3.72 0.46 6.89
N CYS A 72 -2.70 -0.25 6.44
CA CYS A 72 -2.70 -1.16 5.31
C CYS A 72 -2.41 -2.58 5.83
N LYS A 73 -3.19 -3.59 5.42
CA LYS A 73 -2.95 -4.97 5.82
C LYS A 73 -3.19 -5.97 4.69
N LYS A 74 -2.57 -7.14 4.77
CA LYS A 74 -2.66 -8.21 3.75
C LYS A 74 -2.34 -7.71 2.34
N CYS A 75 -1.34 -6.84 2.25
CA CYS A 75 -0.85 -6.32 1.00
C CYS A 75 -0.05 -7.41 0.28
N THR A 76 -0.35 -7.60 -1.00
CA THR A 76 0.29 -8.59 -1.86
C THR A 76 0.79 -7.91 -3.13
N PHE A 77 1.78 -8.50 -3.77
CA PHE A 77 2.29 -8.04 -5.06
C PHE A 77 2.39 -9.18 -6.06
N LEU A 78 2.33 -8.84 -7.35
CA LEU A 78 2.43 -9.78 -8.45
C LEU A 78 3.86 -9.75 -9.01
N THR A 79 4.49 -10.92 -9.11
CA THR A 79 5.81 -11.07 -9.72
C THR A 79 5.75 -11.17 -11.23
N ASP A 80 6.90 -11.02 -11.87
CA ASP A 80 7.10 -11.25 -13.30
C ASP A 80 6.72 -12.65 -13.79
N LYS A 81 6.70 -13.62 -12.86
CA LYS A 81 6.23 -15.00 -13.06
C LYS A 81 4.73 -15.17 -12.83
N ASN A 82 3.97 -14.08 -12.71
CA ASN A 82 2.53 -14.07 -12.43
C ASN A 82 2.18 -14.78 -11.10
N GLN A 83 3.07 -14.73 -10.13
CA GLN A 83 2.85 -15.28 -8.79
C GLN A 83 2.48 -14.15 -7.84
N THR A 84 1.43 -14.36 -7.05
CA THR A 84 1.06 -13.43 -5.97
C THR A 84 1.85 -13.78 -4.72
N MET A 85 2.60 -12.83 -4.17
CA MET A 85 3.42 -13.03 -2.96
C MET A 85 3.00 -12.04 -1.86
N SER A 86 3.19 -12.44 -0.60
CA SER A 86 2.93 -11.56 0.56
C SER A 86 4.07 -10.56 0.74
N LEU A 87 3.75 -9.36 1.22
CA LEU A 87 4.80 -8.43 1.66
C LEU A 87 5.61 -8.95 2.86
N ASP A 88 5.08 -9.92 3.62
CA ASP A 88 5.85 -10.59 4.70
C ASP A 88 7.12 -11.29 4.18
N GLU A 89 7.16 -11.59 2.88
CA GLU A 89 8.30 -12.21 2.21
C GLU A 89 9.40 -11.20 1.81
N LEU A 90 9.14 -9.90 1.97
CA LEU A 90 10.07 -8.83 1.65
C LEU A 90 10.55 -8.11 2.91
N LEU A 91 11.80 -7.64 2.88
CA LEU A 91 12.29 -6.71 3.89
C LEU A 91 11.64 -5.34 3.69
N VAL A 92 10.76 -4.96 4.60
CA VAL A 92 10.10 -3.64 4.60
C VAL A 92 11.01 -2.62 5.26
N LYS A 93 11.25 -1.50 4.57
CA LYS A 93 11.95 -0.35 5.16
C LYS A 93 10.93 0.71 5.56
N LEU A 94 10.91 1.04 6.84
CA LEU A 94 10.10 2.16 7.35
C LEU A 94 10.73 3.50 6.95
N TYR A 95 9.89 4.42 6.46
CA TYR A 95 10.31 5.74 6.04
C TYR A 95 9.23 6.79 6.35
N ALA A 96 9.66 7.95 6.83
CA ALA A 96 8.81 9.13 7.02
C ALA A 96 9.63 10.38 6.67
N ASN A 97 9.11 11.23 5.77
CA ASN A 97 9.76 12.48 5.38
C ASN A 97 9.89 13.46 6.57
N SER A 98 8.86 13.52 7.41
CA SER A 98 8.78 14.39 8.59
C SER A 98 8.43 13.55 9.83
N PRO A 99 9.39 12.84 10.45
CA PRO A 99 9.14 11.88 11.53
C PRO A 99 8.55 12.50 12.81
N ASN A 100 8.67 13.83 12.95
CA ASN A 100 8.07 14.59 14.04
C ASN A 100 6.58 14.86 13.82
N LEU A 101 6.11 14.86 12.57
CA LEU A 101 4.72 15.14 12.20
C LEU A 101 3.96 13.86 11.85
N TYR A 102 4.65 12.86 11.30
CA TYR A 102 4.07 11.61 10.84
C TYR A 102 4.95 10.43 11.23
N ARG A 103 4.31 9.29 11.51
CA ARG A 103 5.00 8.04 11.81
C ARG A 103 4.37 6.90 11.03
N VAL A 104 5.20 5.89 10.80
CA VAL A 104 4.82 4.61 10.23
C VAL A 104 5.35 3.52 11.15
N THR A 105 4.59 2.46 11.35
CA THR A 105 4.98 1.32 12.17
C THR A 105 4.55 0.05 11.46
N ASP A 106 5.51 -0.87 11.31
CA ASP A 106 5.29 -2.19 10.73
C ASP A 106 5.12 -3.24 11.82
N TYR A 107 4.18 -4.15 11.58
CA TYR A 107 3.85 -5.28 12.43
C TYR A 107 3.83 -6.55 11.56
N PRO A 108 5.01 -7.07 11.16
CA PRO A 108 5.17 -8.08 10.10
C PRO A 108 4.65 -9.48 10.48
N ASN A 109 4.13 -9.66 11.70
CA ASN A 109 3.60 -10.94 12.17
C ASN A 109 2.34 -10.73 13.04
N SER A 110 1.41 -9.89 12.60
CA SER A 110 0.18 -9.56 13.34
C SER A 110 -0.87 -10.69 13.40
N GLY A 111 -0.45 -11.94 13.15
CA GLY A 111 -1.28 -13.14 13.13
C GLY A 111 -1.98 -13.42 11.80
N VAL A 112 -2.47 -14.65 11.63
CA VAL A 112 -3.08 -15.17 10.38
C VAL A 112 -4.25 -14.31 9.88
N VAL A 113 -5.02 -13.72 10.80
CA VAL A 113 -6.20 -12.90 10.47
C VAL A 113 -5.80 -11.52 9.94
N THR A 114 -4.65 -10.99 10.35
CA THR A 114 -4.22 -9.63 10.03
C THR A 114 -3.16 -9.62 8.92
N GLY A 115 -2.30 -10.65 8.84
CA GLY A 115 -1.16 -10.69 7.91
C GLY A 115 -0.14 -9.59 8.21
N ASN A 116 0.65 -9.22 7.20
CA ASN A 116 1.43 -7.99 7.21
C ASN A 116 0.52 -6.81 7.55
N LEU A 117 0.95 -5.95 8.48
CA LEU A 117 0.18 -4.78 8.91
C LEU A 117 1.13 -3.60 9.05
N VAL A 118 0.83 -2.53 8.32
CA VAL A 118 1.51 -1.24 8.48
C VAL A 118 0.50 -0.21 8.91
N SER A 119 0.75 0.42 10.05
CA SER A 119 -0.04 1.55 10.54
C SER A 119 0.72 2.85 10.28
N TYR A 120 0.01 3.91 9.94
CA TYR A 120 0.58 5.21 9.62
C TYR A 120 -0.34 6.34 10.09
N GLY A 121 0.24 7.50 10.34
CA GLY A 121 -0.52 8.70 10.70
C GLY A 121 0.29 9.73 11.44
N GLY A 122 -0.38 10.82 11.80
CA GLY A 122 0.18 11.87 12.63
C GLY A 122 -0.63 13.16 12.55
N PRO A 123 -0.43 14.09 13.49
CA PRO A 123 -1.25 15.30 13.62
C PRO A 123 -1.03 16.34 12.52
N GLY A 124 0.10 16.29 11.82
CA GLY A 124 0.53 17.41 10.97
C GLY A 124 1.07 18.57 11.81
N GLU A 125 1.12 19.75 11.22
CA GLU A 125 1.49 21.00 11.89
C GLU A 125 0.23 21.63 12.50
N GLU A 126 0.23 21.80 13.82
CA GLU A 126 -0.78 22.57 14.57
C GLU A 126 -0.48 24.07 14.55
#